data_AF-A0A5E4MH18-F1
#
_entry.id   AF-A0A5E4MH18-F1
#
_cell.length_a   1.000
_cell.length_b   1.000
_cell.length_c   1.000
_cell.angle_alpha   90.00
_cell.angle_beta   90.00
_cell.angle_gamma   90.00
#
_symmetry.space_group_name_H-M   'P 1'
#
loop_
_entity.id
_entity.type
_entity.pdbx_description
1 polymer ?
#
loop_
_entity_poly.entity_id
_entity_poly.type
_entity_poly.pdbx_seq_one_letter_code
_entity_poly.pdbx_strand_id
1 'polypeptide(L)'
;MSLVFRNSAKRLPNASVVLTNYLEQSKEPPWTSFFVKYSSVIDDQRGRSHFNWKVGNSNYHVLRSGCFPYIKYHCTKRPYENLEVEDRLFYILKIVNLGFPLLLYGLSAVFMISYKEIVKTSQGEVYIYFLLKEDKGSMN
;
A
#
# COMPACT_ATOMS: atom_id res chain seq x y z
N MET A 1 41.04 18.91 -9.12
CA MET A 1 39.93 19.50 -9.89
C MET A 1 38.72 18.58 -9.72
N SER A 2 37.72 19.09 -8.99
CA SER A 2 36.46 18.49 -8.48
C SER A 2 36.13 17.01 -8.74
N LEU A 3 36.08 16.20 -7.67
CA LEU A 3 35.13 15.09 -7.57
C LEU A 3 33.72 15.69 -7.51
N VAL A 4 32.95 15.52 -8.57
CA VAL A 4 31.51 15.83 -8.55
C VAL A 4 30.83 14.70 -7.79
N PHE A 5 30.64 14.87 -6.48
CA PHE A 5 29.65 14.10 -5.74
C PHE A 5 28.27 14.48 -6.28
N ARG A 6 27.76 13.71 -7.25
CA ARG A 6 26.34 13.75 -7.59
C ARG A 6 25.57 13.24 -6.37
N ASN A 7 25.14 14.16 -5.51
CA ASN A 7 24.01 13.92 -4.61
C ASN A 7 22.77 13.71 -5.49
N SER A 8 22.57 12.48 -5.97
CA SER A 8 21.28 12.07 -6.51
C SER A 8 20.32 12.06 -5.33
N ALA A 9 19.52 13.12 -5.18
CA ALA A 9 18.42 13.12 -4.24
C ALA A 9 17.62 11.85 -4.48
N LYS A 10 17.61 10.92 -3.51
CA LYS A 10 16.95 9.62 -3.63
C LYS A 10 15.48 9.88 -3.95
N ARG A 11 15.08 9.67 -5.21
CA ARG A 11 13.68 9.84 -5.63
C ARG A 11 12.88 8.74 -4.95
N LEU A 12 11.86 9.12 -4.20
CA LEU A 12 10.94 8.13 -3.62
C LEU A 12 10.14 7.46 -4.76
N PRO A 13 9.94 6.13 -4.72
CA PRO A 13 9.05 5.47 -5.66
C PRO A 13 7.60 5.87 -5.40
N ASN A 14 6.76 5.73 -6.43
CA ASN A 14 5.32 5.86 -6.27
C ASN A 14 4.77 4.70 -5.42
N ALA A 15 3.71 4.96 -4.65
CA ALA A 15 3.03 3.95 -3.86
C ALA A 15 2.46 2.82 -4.75
N SER A 16 1.97 3.16 -5.94
CA SER A 16 1.58 2.20 -6.98
C SER A 16 2.69 1.23 -7.39
N VAL A 17 3.92 1.72 -7.55
CA VAL A 17 5.09 0.91 -7.90
C VAL A 17 5.42 -0.06 -6.77
N VAL A 18 5.39 0.40 -5.52
CA VAL A 18 5.61 -0.47 -4.36
C VAL A 18 4.54 -1.57 -4.28
N LEU A 19 3.26 -1.22 -4.49
CA LEU A 19 2.15 -2.17 -4.52
C LEU A 19 2.34 -3.24 -5.60
N THR A 20 2.60 -2.82 -6.85
CA THR A 20 2.81 -3.76 -7.97
C THR A 20 4.00 -4.65 -7.73
N ASN A 21 5.15 -4.07 -7.40
CA ASN A 21 6.39 -4.81 -7.18
C ASN A 21 6.27 -5.81 -6.03
N TYR A 22 5.57 -5.46 -4.95
CA TYR A 22 5.34 -6.38 -3.85
C TYR A 22 4.49 -7.58 -4.25
N LEU A 23 3.38 -7.35 -4.96
CA LEU A 23 2.48 -8.41 -5.42
C LEU A 23 3.22 -9.36 -6.38
N GLU A 24 4.02 -8.83 -7.32
CA GLU A 24 4.85 -9.64 -8.23
C GLU A 24 5.93 -10.43 -7.48
N GLN A 25 6.70 -9.77 -6.60
CA GLN A 25 7.77 -10.41 -5.81
C GLN A 25 7.23 -11.49 -4.86
N SER A 26 5.97 -11.36 -4.44
CA SER A 26 5.26 -12.36 -3.63
C SER A 26 4.54 -13.43 -4.47
N LYS A 27 4.80 -13.49 -5.78
CA LYS A 27 4.20 -14.45 -6.72
C LYS A 27 2.67 -14.38 -6.77
N GLU A 28 2.14 -13.16 -6.71
CA GLU A 28 0.70 -12.87 -6.76
C GLU A 28 -0.09 -13.69 -5.73
N PRO A 29 0.04 -13.42 -4.41
CA PRO A 29 -0.65 -14.20 -3.38
C PRO A 29 -2.18 -14.07 -3.50
N PRO A 30 -2.96 -15.05 -3.01
CA PRO A 30 -4.43 -14.97 -3.04
C PRO A 30 -4.97 -13.73 -2.31
N TRP A 31 -4.30 -13.31 -1.23
CA TRP A 31 -4.54 -12.04 -0.55
C TRP A 31 -3.29 -11.55 0.19
N THR A 32 -3.28 -10.29 0.61
CA THR A 32 -2.24 -9.72 1.49
C THR A 32 -2.71 -8.40 2.11
N SER A 33 -2.17 -8.04 3.27
CA SER A 33 -2.59 -6.88 4.05
C SER A 33 -1.41 -6.17 4.72
N PHE A 34 -0.79 -5.22 4.02
CA PHE A 34 0.43 -4.54 4.45
C PHE A 34 0.30 -3.03 4.57
N PHE A 35 1.27 -2.40 5.22
CA PHE A 35 1.39 -0.96 5.39
C PHE A 35 2.64 -0.43 4.70
N VAL A 36 2.56 0.79 4.17
CA VAL A 36 3.67 1.53 3.59
C VAL A 36 3.78 2.87 4.32
N LYS A 37 4.98 3.28 4.74
CA LYS A 37 5.14 4.62 5.35
C LYS A 37 4.97 5.72 4.30
N TYR A 38 4.21 6.76 4.64
CA TYR A 38 4.11 7.96 3.80
C TYR A 38 5.47 8.58 3.49
N SER A 39 6.42 8.54 4.44
CA SER A 39 7.77 9.07 4.26
C SER A 39 8.64 8.29 3.27
N SER A 40 8.19 7.11 2.82
CA SER A 40 8.98 6.21 1.97
C SER A 40 8.49 6.18 0.51
N VAL A 41 7.40 6.86 0.19
CA VAL A 41 6.77 6.83 -1.15
C VAL A 41 6.14 8.17 -1.52
N ILE A 42 5.91 8.37 -2.81
CA ILE A 42 5.00 9.40 -3.33
C ILE A 42 3.60 8.76 -3.43
N ASP A 43 2.61 9.34 -2.73
CA ASP A 43 1.23 8.83 -2.75
C ASP A 43 0.48 9.26 -4.01
N ASP A 44 0.72 8.55 -5.11
CA ASP A 44 0.07 8.74 -6.41
C ASP A 44 -1.33 8.09 -6.51
N GLN A 45 -1.75 7.40 -5.45
CA GLN A 45 -3.07 6.76 -5.34
C GLN A 45 -3.99 7.49 -4.35
N ARG A 46 -3.63 8.71 -3.94
CA ARG A 46 -4.40 9.52 -3.00
C ARG A 46 -5.83 9.74 -3.50
N GLY A 47 -6.79 9.67 -2.58
CA GLY A 47 -8.22 9.81 -2.89
C GLY A 47 -8.92 8.48 -3.15
N ARG A 48 -8.22 7.49 -3.74
CA ARG A 48 -8.76 6.15 -3.98
C ARG A 48 -8.79 5.32 -2.70
N SER A 49 -9.89 4.60 -2.52
CA SER A 49 -10.20 3.78 -1.33
C SER A 49 -10.49 2.34 -1.71
N HIS A 50 -11.21 2.10 -2.81
CA HIS A 50 -11.51 0.76 -3.29
C HIS A 50 -11.39 0.70 -4.81
N PHE A 51 -10.50 -0.14 -5.33
CA PHE A 51 -10.25 -0.16 -6.77
C PHE A 51 -9.64 -1.47 -7.28
N ASN A 52 -9.81 -1.71 -8.58
CA ASN A 52 -9.10 -2.78 -9.29
C ASN A 52 -7.64 -2.42 -9.51
N TRP A 53 -6.77 -3.41 -9.30
CA TRP A 53 -5.33 -3.31 -9.55
C TRP A 53 -4.85 -4.53 -10.32
N LYS A 54 -4.52 -4.34 -11.59
CA LYS A 54 -3.99 -5.38 -12.48
C LYS A 54 -2.50 -5.57 -12.21
N VAL A 55 -2.08 -6.80 -11.93
CA VAL A 55 -0.67 -7.18 -11.73
C VAL A 55 -0.43 -8.51 -12.40
N GLY A 56 0.56 -8.58 -13.30
CA GLY A 56 0.84 -9.78 -14.10
C GLY A 56 -0.44 -10.35 -14.71
N ASN A 57 -0.78 -11.59 -14.33
CA ASN A 57 -1.99 -12.26 -14.81
C ASN A 57 -3.21 -12.08 -13.90
N SER A 58 -3.03 -11.60 -12.66
CA SER A 58 -4.12 -11.42 -11.69
C SER A 58 -4.74 -10.03 -11.71
N ASN A 59 -5.97 -9.92 -11.19
CA ASN A 59 -6.57 -8.67 -10.75
C ASN A 59 -6.78 -8.72 -9.25
N TYR A 60 -6.56 -7.59 -8.58
CA TYR A 60 -6.81 -7.42 -7.15
C TYR A 60 -7.89 -6.38 -6.93
N HIS A 61 -8.81 -6.69 -6.03
CA HIS A 61 -9.59 -5.66 -5.36
C HIS A 61 -8.71 -5.11 -4.24
N VAL A 62 -8.38 -3.83 -4.32
CA VAL A 62 -7.53 -3.14 -3.36
C VAL A 62 -8.38 -2.23 -2.52
N LEU A 63 -8.49 -2.56 -1.23
CA LEU A 63 -9.00 -1.66 -0.21
C LEU A 63 -7.82 -0.90 0.41
N ARG A 64 -7.76 0.40 0.14
CA ARG A 64 -6.70 1.32 0.52
C ARG A 64 -7.20 2.29 1.58
N SER A 65 -6.41 2.47 2.64
CA SER A 65 -6.69 3.42 3.71
C SER A 65 -5.49 4.31 4.02
N GLY A 66 -5.69 5.63 4.04
CA GLY A 66 -4.66 6.59 4.44
C GLY A 66 -4.64 6.79 5.96
N CYS A 67 -4.07 5.82 6.67
CA CYS A 67 -4.02 5.80 8.14
C CYS A 67 -2.66 6.30 8.65
N PHE A 68 -2.50 7.62 8.75
CA PHE A 68 -1.23 8.26 9.10
C PHE A 68 -0.58 7.65 10.37
N PRO A 69 0.72 7.28 10.34
CA PRO A 69 1.75 7.64 9.35
C PRO A 69 1.90 6.67 8.17
N TYR A 70 0.94 5.78 7.94
CA TYR A 70 0.99 4.73 6.92
C TYR A 70 -0.13 4.87 5.87
N ILE A 71 0.12 4.28 4.70
CA ILE A 71 -0.91 3.83 3.76
C ILE A 71 -1.10 2.34 4.02
N LYS A 72 -2.32 1.92 4.36
CA LYS A 72 -2.71 0.51 4.46
C LYS A 72 -3.25 0.04 3.12
N TYR A 73 -2.78 -1.14 2.71
CA TYR A 73 -3.33 -1.91 1.62
C TYR A 73 -3.91 -3.21 2.16
N HIS A 74 -5.09 -3.56 1.69
CA HIS A 74 -5.65 -4.90 1.77
C HIS A 74 -6.02 -5.33 0.36
N CYS A 75 -5.36 -6.35 -0.14
CA CYS A 75 -5.46 -6.79 -1.52
C CYS A 75 -6.02 -8.20 -1.54
N THR A 76 -7.10 -8.43 -2.28
CA THR A 76 -7.67 -9.76 -2.49
C THR A 76 -7.75 -10.04 -3.98
N LYS A 77 -7.21 -11.18 -4.42
CA LYS A 77 -7.24 -11.60 -5.82
C LYS A 77 -8.68 -11.91 -6.21
N ARG A 78 -9.22 -11.17 -7.18
CA ARG A 78 -10.62 -11.28 -7.62
C ARG A 78 -10.77 -10.87 -9.10
N PRO A 79 -11.81 -11.35 -9.80
CA PRO A 79 -12.15 -10.85 -11.12
C PRO A 79 -12.34 -9.34 -11.14
N TYR A 80 -12.19 -8.72 -12.30
CA TYR A 80 -12.45 -7.30 -12.46
C TYR A 80 -13.95 -7.02 -12.24
N GLU A 81 -14.25 -6.02 -11.41
CA GLU A 81 -15.64 -5.59 -11.13
C GLU A 81 -15.75 -4.07 -11.14
N ASN A 82 -16.95 -3.51 -11.30
CA ASN A 82 -17.14 -2.08 -11.09
C ASN A 82 -17.20 -1.79 -9.58
N LEU A 83 -16.22 -1.03 -9.07
CA LEU A 83 -16.06 -0.71 -7.64
C LEU A 83 -16.31 0.78 -7.31
N GLU A 84 -16.85 1.56 -8.28
CA GLU A 84 -17.00 3.02 -8.15
C GLU A 84 -17.96 3.41 -7.03
N VAL A 85 -19.02 2.62 -6.82
CA VAL A 85 -20.04 2.90 -5.79
C VAL A 85 -19.43 2.74 -4.40
N GLU A 86 -18.70 1.65 -4.17
CA GLU A 86 -18.00 1.37 -2.93
C GLU A 86 -16.91 2.42 -2.67
N ASP A 87 -16.12 2.78 -3.69
CA ASP A 87 -15.08 3.80 -3.56
C ASP A 87 -15.65 5.16 -3.14
N ARG A 88 -16.76 5.56 -3.76
CA ARG A 88 -17.47 6.80 -3.45
C ARG A 88 -18.07 6.76 -2.04
N LEU A 89 -18.65 5.64 -1.64
CA LEU A 89 -19.16 5.46 -0.28
C LEU A 89 -18.05 5.64 0.76
N PHE A 90 -16.90 4.98 0.59
CA PHE A 90 -15.76 5.16 1.48
C PHE A 90 -15.25 6.60 1.49
N TYR A 91 -15.23 7.27 0.34
CA TYR A 91 -14.88 8.69 0.25
C TYR A 91 -15.81 9.56 1.10
N ILE A 92 -17.13 9.36 0.98
CA ILE A 92 -18.14 10.10 1.76
C ILE A 92 -17.97 9.80 3.27
N LEU A 93 -17.82 8.53 3.65
CA LEU A 93 -17.65 8.13 5.05
C LEU A 93 -16.41 8.76 5.69
N LYS A 94 -15.30 8.88 4.96
CA LYS A 94 -14.10 9.57 5.43
C LYS A 94 -14.37 11.05 5.72
N ILE A 95 -15.15 11.73 4.87
CA ILE A 95 -15.51 13.14 5.08
C ILE A 95 -16.44 13.28 6.30
N VAL A 96 -17.50 12.48 6.36
CA VAL A 96 -18.48 12.53 7.46
C VAL A 96 -17.81 12.29 8.82
N ASN A 97 -16.86 11.36 8.88
CA ASN A 97 -16.13 11.04 10.11
C ASN A 97 -14.84 11.87 10.29
N LEU A 98 -14.61 12.91 9.48
CA LEU A 98 -13.43 13.78 9.52
C LEU A 98 -12.08 13.01 9.50
N GLY A 99 -12.07 11.80 8.93
CA GLY A 99 -10.91 10.92 8.93
C GLY A 99 -10.47 10.38 10.30
N PHE A 100 -11.21 10.63 11.39
CA PHE A 100 -10.84 10.24 12.75
C PHE A 100 -10.60 8.72 12.91
N PRO A 101 -11.46 7.84 12.36
CA PRO A 101 -11.21 6.40 12.43
C PRO A 101 -9.90 5.97 11.75
N LEU A 102 -9.53 6.63 10.64
CA LEU A 102 -8.29 6.33 9.92
C LEU A 102 -7.05 6.78 10.72
N LEU A 103 -7.14 7.91 11.41
CA LEU A 103 -6.06 8.41 12.27
C LEU A 103 -5.85 7.47 13.46
N LEU A 104 -6.93 7.08 14.15
CA LEU A 104 -6.83 6.11 15.25
C LEU A 104 -6.25 4.78 14.78
N TYR A 105 -6.68 4.27 13.63
CA TYR A 105 -6.14 3.04 13.09
C TYR A 105 -4.65 3.15 12.76
N GLY A 106 -4.21 4.28 12.22
CA GLY A 106 -2.80 4.55 11.93
C GLY A 106 -1.94 4.60 13.19
N LEU A 107 -2.42 5.25 14.25
CA LEU A 107 -1.76 5.28 15.56
C LEU A 107 -1.68 3.89 16.18
N SER A 108 -2.77 3.12 16.17
CA SER A 108 -2.77 1.74 16.66
C SER A 108 -1.78 0.87 15.89
N ALA A 109 -1.69 1.04 14.56
CA ALA A 109 -0.74 0.31 13.73
C ALA A 109 0.73 0.58 14.11
N VAL A 110 1.08 1.78 14.58
CA VAL A 110 2.44 2.08 15.07
C VAL A 110 2.85 1.13 16.19
N PHE A 111 1.93 0.79 17.09
CA PHE A 111 2.18 -0.11 18.22
C PHE A 111 2.07 -1.60 17.85
N MET A 112 1.24 -1.93 16.85
CA MET A 112 0.89 -3.31 16.51
C MET A 112 1.76 -3.93 15.41
N ILE A 113 2.49 -3.14 14.62
CA ILE A 113 3.38 -3.65 13.58
C ILE A 113 4.49 -4.49 14.23
N SER A 114 4.53 -5.78 13.90
CA SER A 114 5.56 -6.71 14.42
C SER A 114 6.52 -7.24 13.34
N TYR A 115 6.17 -7.06 12.06
CA TYR A 115 6.94 -7.64 10.96
C TYR A 115 7.10 -6.66 9.80
N LYS A 116 8.18 -6.80 9.04
CA LYS A 116 8.46 -5.98 7.85
C LYS A 116 9.16 -6.79 6.77
N GLU A 117 8.88 -6.44 5.52
CA GLU A 117 9.54 -7.01 4.34
C GLU A 117 10.14 -5.88 3.49
N ILE A 118 11.13 -6.23 2.67
CA ILE A 118 11.73 -5.31 1.69
C ILE A 118 11.07 -5.55 0.34
N VAL A 119 10.59 -4.47 -0.26
CA VAL A 119 10.15 -4.44 -1.65
C VAL A 119 11.23 -3.75 -2.47
N LYS A 120 11.74 -4.44 -3.48
CA LYS A 120 12.73 -3.88 -4.40
C LYS A 120 12.04 -3.04 -5.47
N THR A 121 12.46 -1.79 -5.66
CA THR A 121 12.00 -0.91 -6.75
C THR A 121 13.20 -0.40 -7.55
N SER A 122 12.98 0.15 -8.75
CA SER A 122 14.06 0.76 -9.52
C SER A 122 14.64 2.01 -8.86
N GLN A 123 13.88 2.64 -7.96
CA GLN A 123 14.28 3.76 -7.12
C GLN A 123 14.93 3.34 -5.78
N GLY A 124 15.07 2.05 -5.54
CA GLY A 124 15.68 1.46 -4.36
C GLY A 124 14.71 0.64 -3.50
N GLU A 125 15.19 0.21 -2.35
CA GLU A 125 14.44 -0.64 -1.43
C GLU A 125 13.47 0.17 -0.56
N VAL A 126 12.25 -0.34 -0.41
CA VAL A 126 11.19 0.20 0.45
C VAL A 126 10.76 -0.86 1.44
N TYR A 127 10.67 -0.50 2.72
CA TYR A 127 10.06 -1.36 3.72
C TYR A 127 8.54 -1.27 3.64
N ILE A 128 7.90 -2.44 3.60
CA ILE A 128 6.49 -2.62 3.91
C ILE A 128 6.36 -3.32 5.26
N TYR A 129 5.25 -3.09 5.94
CA TYR A 129 5.06 -3.51 7.33
C TYR A 129 3.78 -4.31 7.48
N PHE A 130 3.77 -5.21 8.45
CA PHE A 130 2.63 -6.08 8.74
C PHE A 130 2.38 -6.08 10.24
N LEU A 131 1.11 -6.25 10.62
CA LEU A 131 0.76 -6.46 12.02
C LEU A 131 1.38 -7.76 12.53
N LEU A 132 1.31 -8.83 11.73
CA LEU A 132 1.88 -10.15 11.98
C LEU A 132 2.47 -10.69 10.68
N LYS A 133 3.38 -11.66 10.76
CA LYS A 133 3.92 -12.32 9.57
C LYS A 133 2.81 -13.09 8.85
N GLU A 134 2.59 -12.78 7.58
CA GLU A 134 1.58 -13.45 6.75
C GLU A 134 2.07 -14.81 6.25
N ASP A 135 1.15 -15.78 6.17
CA ASP A 135 1.31 -16.98 5.36
C ASP A 135 0.81 -16.69 3.94
N LYS A 136 1.74 -16.56 3.00
CA LYS A 136 1.48 -16.17 1.61
C LYS A 136 0.65 -17.19 0.81
N GLY A 137 0.42 -18.40 1.35
CA GLY A 137 -0.45 -19.42 0.76
C GLY A 137 -1.86 -19.49 1.36
N SER A 138 -2.14 -18.72 2.42
CA SER A 138 -3.43 -18.77 3.11
C SER A 138 -4.57 -18.24 2.25
N MET A 139 -5.78 -18.80 2.39
CA MET A 139 -6.99 -18.32 1.71
C MET A 139 -7.69 -17.29 2.60
N ASN A 140 -8.24 -16.23 1.98
CA ASN A 140 -8.99 -15.15 2.64
C ASN A 140 -10.46 -15.51 2.81
#